data_AF-A0A022WFW7-F1
#
_entry.id   AF-A0A022WFW7-F1
#
_cell.length_a   1.000
_cell.length_b   1.000
_cell.length_c   1.000
_cell.angle_alpha   90.00
_cell.angle_beta   90.00
_cell.angle_gamma   90.00
#
_symmetry.space_group_name_H-M   'P 1'
#
loop_
_entity.id
_entity.type
_entity.pdbx_description
1 polymer ?
#
loop_
_entity_poly.entity_id
_entity_poly.type
_entity_poly.pdbx_seq_one_letter_code
_entity_poly.pdbx_strand_id
1 'polypeptide(L)'
;MSTGVPLSEPPKGDAAILPHEKVFPIQIGSQLFRLSGASIASDAPSYFSRFFEEQLESNPDGNVRTLYIDRDPETFHEILRHLQGYYVRPKDGAHFVKLFADAQFYSLPRLIAQLFECEIFIQIGDRHFQIPRDIFSSPGDSPNFFSLGFAVFFASPTAVFPGLEREGLLRPPSITPPIVSSRSGDVFAELLHLLRGYPVHIRDEEHRACLLRDCRYYHLRGLEQKLIPHDISYNLERRQFEITVRLEDVRPSGITFVPDGEGSSNPNANSTITGGWVHYARPFVDEDHRELIIEIGGGNTLVDLATMRAELHGLAKARVTSLCQVIANKMNLPANTPLSLMVTPGNSSSSSSSSNNNTALTGDRIKIHIDSSTDITLDGEPFSPSHNYDTTSNGSNNGTFQPADVPAGYSPLEGNAPPPLTPSGLYPRLQTPSAAAVQPNQQLPRKRRRVDGSERSRQWVVDRGQWRLRVHPSANASTGTSQMEVVFVAVKLEAHSSQRARNARRSFVS
;
A
#
# COMPACT_ATOMS: atom_id res chain seq x y z
N MET A 1 -19.13 18.78 56.17
CA MET A 1 -18.98 20.15 55.65
C MET A 1 -17.56 20.29 55.12
N SER A 2 -17.38 20.20 53.81
CA SER A 2 -16.16 20.67 53.15
C SER A 2 -16.59 21.16 51.77
N THR A 3 -16.23 22.40 51.51
CA THR A 3 -16.78 23.32 50.53
C THR A 3 -16.30 23.02 49.12
N GLY A 4 -17.24 22.96 48.18
CA GLY A 4 -16.96 22.82 46.75
C GLY A 4 -16.11 23.98 46.22
N VAL A 5 -15.11 23.63 45.43
CA VAL A 5 -14.31 24.56 44.63
C VAL A 5 -15.15 24.98 43.42
N PRO A 6 -15.46 26.27 43.21
CA PRO A 6 -16.11 26.70 41.99
C PRO A 6 -15.10 26.67 40.83
N LEU A 7 -15.55 26.11 39.71
CA LEU A 7 -14.87 26.14 38.42
C LEU A 7 -14.55 27.59 38.04
N SER A 8 -13.27 27.85 37.77
CA SER A 8 -12.77 29.14 37.29
C SER A 8 -13.40 29.50 35.94
N GLU A 9 -14.07 30.65 35.88
CA GLU A 9 -14.49 31.29 34.63
C GLU A 9 -13.28 31.50 33.70
N PRO A 10 -13.44 31.34 32.37
CA PRO A 10 -12.40 31.69 31.41
C PRO A 10 -12.19 33.22 31.39
N PRO A 11 -11.00 33.70 30.95
CA PRO A 11 -10.63 35.10 31.08
C PRO A 11 -11.53 36.01 30.23
N LYS A 12 -12.10 37.04 30.87
CA LYS A 12 -12.85 38.13 30.22
C LYS A 12 -11.89 38.96 29.36
N GLY A 13 -11.78 38.64 28.08
CA GLY A 13 -11.35 39.61 27.07
C GLY A 13 -12.44 40.66 26.90
N ASP A 14 -12.06 41.93 26.70
CA ASP A 14 -12.94 43.11 26.55
C ASP A 14 -14.25 42.77 25.84
N ALA A 15 -15.30 42.51 26.63
CA ALA A 15 -16.60 42.14 26.11
C ALA A 15 -17.25 43.38 25.53
N ALA A 16 -17.59 43.32 24.25
CA ALA A 16 -18.32 44.36 23.55
C ALA A 16 -19.49 44.92 24.38
N ILE A 17 -19.43 46.19 24.76
CA ILE A 17 -20.33 46.83 25.75
C ILE A 17 -21.57 47.39 25.02
N LEU A 18 -22.23 46.57 24.21
CA LEU A 18 -23.50 46.98 23.62
C LEU A 18 -24.63 46.76 24.63
N PRO A 19 -25.50 47.76 24.89
CA PRO A 19 -26.64 47.58 25.79
C PRO A 19 -27.55 46.44 25.32
N HIS A 20 -27.73 45.44 26.17
CA HIS A 20 -28.39 44.17 25.79
C HIS A 20 -29.80 44.36 25.22
N GLU A 21 -30.57 45.31 25.77
CA GLU A 21 -31.97 45.58 25.40
C GLU A 21 -32.12 46.54 24.22
N LYS A 22 -31.06 47.27 23.84
CA LYS A 22 -31.12 48.24 22.74
C LYS A 22 -31.18 47.48 21.42
N VAL A 23 -32.06 47.92 20.52
CA VAL A 23 -32.27 47.31 19.20
C VAL A 23 -31.53 48.12 18.15
N PHE A 24 -30.73 47.43 17.35
CA PHE A 24 -29.85 47.99 16.34
C PHE A 24 -30.37 47.62 14.93
N PRO A 25 -30.62 48.61 14.05
CA PRO A 25 -31.09 48.37 12.69
C PRO A 25 -29.93 48.09 11.73
N ILE A 26 -29.99 46.95 11.03
CA ILE A 26 -29.02 46.54 10.01
C ILE A 26 -29.78 46.22 8.71
N GLN A 27 -29.51 46.97 7.65
CA GLN A 27 -30.04 46.74 6.31
C GLN A 27 -29.05 45.87 5.51
N ILE A 28 -29.48 44.67 5.11
CA ILE A 28 -28.73 43.76 4.25
C ILE A 28 -29.43 43.66 2.89
N GLY A 29 -28.80 44.20 1.85
CA GLY A 29 -29.40 44.30 0.52
C GLY A 29 -30.77 44.97 0.58
N SER A 30 -31.82 44.25 0.20
CA SER A 30 -33.20 44.74 0.20
C SER A 30 -33.94 44.60 1.53
N GLN A 31 -33.37 43.92 2.55
CA GLN A 31 -34.10 43.59 3.78
C GLN A 31 -33.52 44.27 5.03
N LEU A 32 -34.41 44.82 5.87
CA LEU A 32 -34.06 45.40 7.16
C LEU A 32 -34.16 44.33 8.27
N PHE A 33 -33.08 44.17 9.02
CA PHE A 33 -32.98 43.33 10.20
C PHE A 33 -32.85 44.18 11.46
N ARG A 34 -33.42 43.71 12.57
CA ARG A 34 -33.36 44.36 13.88
C ARG A 34 -32.82 43.36 14.89
N LEU A 35 -31.63 43.65 15.42
CA LEU A 35 -30.92 42.77 16.37
C LEU A 35 -30.80 43.47 17.72
N SER A 36 -30.88 42.72 18.81
CA SER A 36 -30.57 43.25 20.14
C SER A 36 -29.06 43.36 20.35
N GLY A 37 -28.63 44.22 21.26
CA GLY A 37 -27.22 44.29 21.67
C GLY A 37 -26.70 42.95 22.17
N ALA A 38 -27.52 42.16 22.87
CA ALA A 38 -27.18 40.82 23.32
C ALA A 38 -26.87 39.87 22.16
N SER A 39 -27.66 39.90 21.08
CA SER A 39 -27.39 39.06 19.90
C SER A 39 -26.11 39.47 19.19
N ILE A 40 -25.83 40.78 19.05
CA ILE A 40 -24.60 41.27 18.41
C ILE A 40 -23.36 40.92 19.24
N ALA A 41 -23.45 41.04 20.57
CA ALA A 41 -22.36 40.73 21.49
C ALA A 41 -22.05 39.22 21.61
N SER A 42 -22.97 38.34 21.17
CA SER A 42 -22.83 36.88 21.30
C SER A 42 -21.59 36.30 20.62
N ASP A 43 -21.14 36.92 19.53
CA ASP A 43 -19.97 36.54 18.75
C ASP A 43 -19.08 37.77 18.46
N ALA A 44 -18.86 38.57 19.50
CA ALA A 44 -17.95 39.70 19.49
C ALA A 44 -16.49 39.26 19.73
N PRO A 45 -15.48 40.04 19.27
CA PRO A 45 -15.61 41.27 18.48
C PRO A 45 -15.95 41.00 17.01
N SER A 46 -16.99 41.65 16.51
CA SER A 46 -17.47 41.53 15.14
C SER A 46 -17.51 42.90 14.44
N TYR A 47 -17.73 42.89 13.12
CA TYR A 47 -17.96 44.12 12.36
C TYR A 47 -19.14 44.92 12.93
N PHE A 48 -20.19 44.21 13.37
CA PHE A 48 -21.37 44.82 13.98
C PHE A 48 -21.05 45.45 15.34
N SER A 49 -20.32 44.74 16.21
CA SER A 49 -20.01 45.26 17.56
C SER A 49 -19.20 46.54 17.45
N ARG A 50 -18.15 46.55 16.64
CA ARG A 50 -17.29 47.73 16.43
C ARG A 50 -18.06 48.93 15.86
N PHE A 51 -18.89 48.70 14.84
CA PHE A 51 -19.64 49.77 14.19
C PHE A 51 -20.62 50.46 15.15
N PHE A 52 -21.34 49.68 15.97
CA PHE A 52 -22.31 50.25 16.90
C PHE A 52 -21.65 50.79 18.18
N GLU A 53 -20.53 50.23 18.62
CA GLU A 53 -19.73 50.78 19.72
C GLU A 53 -19.22 52.18 19.37
N GLU A 54 -18.60 52.36 18.20
CA GLU A 54 -18.10 53.67 17.74
C GLU A 54 -19.24 54.71 17.64
N GLN A 55 -20.43 54.27 17.22
CA GLN A 55 -21.61 55.14 17.19
C GLN A 55 -22.10 55.54 18.58
N LEU A 56 -22.11 54.62 19.55
CA LEU A 56 -22.50 54.93 20.93
C LEU A 56 -21.48 55.81 21.62
N GLU A 57 -20.18 55.62 21.36
CA GLU A 57 -19.12 56.48 21.89
C GLU A 57 -19.23 57.91 21.34
N SER A 58 -19.52 58.05 20.04
CA SER A 58 -19.69 59.37 19.43
C SER A 58 -21.00 60.07 19.83
N ASN A 59 -22.06 59.33 20.15
CA ASN A 59 -23.37 59.90 20.48
C ASN A 59 -24.22 58.96 21.36
N PRO A 60 -24.02 58.97 22.70
CA PRO A 60 -24.63 58.00 23.61
C PRO A 60 -26.17 58.08 23.68
N ASP A 61 -26.73 59.28 23.58
CA ASP A 61 -28.19 59.55 23.64
C ASP A 61 -28.85 59.67 22.25
N GLY A 62 -28.06 59.50 21.19
CA GLY A 62 -28.51 59.63 19.81
C GLY A 62 -29.33 58.45 19.30
N ASN A 63 -30.18 58.72 18.30
CA ASN A 63 -30.82 57.66 17.54
C ASN A 63 -29.76 56.88 16.75
N VAL A 64 -29.80 55.55 16.84
CA VAL A 64 -28.81 54.67 16.19
C VAL A 64 -29.01 54.71 14.69
N ARG A 65 -27.93 54.93 13.93
CA ARG A 65 -28.01 54.94 12.46
C ARG A 65 -28.09 53.51 11.93
N THR A 66 -28.87 53.30 10.88
CA THR A 66 -28.94 52.01 10.19
C THR A 66 -27.60 51.69 9.52
N LEU A 67 -27.08 50.50 9.79
CA LEU A 67 -25.92 49.95 9.08
C LEU A 67 -26.39 49.38 7.74
N TYR A 68 -25.78 49.80 6.62
CA TYR A 68 -26.12 49.32 5.27
C TYR A 68 -25.02 48.42 4.72
N ILE A 69 -25.39 47.21 4.29
CA ILE A 69 -24.46 46.22 3.72
C ILE A 69 -25.07 45.63 2.44
N ASP A 70 -24.29 45.59 1.36
CA ASP A 70 -24.69 45.03 0.06
C ASP A 70 -24.36 43.53 -0.03
N ARG A 71 -25.14 42.71 0.69
CA ARG A 71 -24.99 41.25 0.77
C ARG A 71 -26.35 40.54 0.66
N ASP A 72 -26.31 39.22 0.51
CA ASP A 72 -27.49 38.38 0.34
C ASP A 72 -28.29 38.23 1.67
N PRO A 73 -29.57 38.62 1.72
CA PRO A 73 -30.36 38.55 2.96
C PRO A 73 -30.68 37.10 3.39
N GLU A 74 -30.74 36.15 2.45
CA GLU A 74 -31.01 34.74 2.76
C GLU A 74 -29.86 34.13 3.59
N THR A 75 -28.61 34.35 3.15
CA THR A 75 -27.42 33.92 3.89
C THR A 75 -27.33 34.61 5.27
N PHE A 76 -27.72 35.89 5.35
CA PHE A 76 -27.74 36.61 6.62
C PHE A 76 -28.76 36.06 7.63
N HIS A 77 -29.84 35.42 7.18
CA HIS A 77 -30.82 34.79 8.09
C HIS A 77 -30.21 33.63 8.90
N GLU A 78 -29.23 32.92 8.33
CA GLU A 78 -28.46 31.90 9.05
C GLU A 78 -27.50 32.55 10.07
N ILE A 79 -26.83 33.64 9.69
CA ILE A 79 -25.98 34.41 10.62
C ILE A 79 -26.79 34.97 11.78
N LEU A 80 -28.00 35.47 11.51
CA LEU A 80 -28.91 35.94 12.55
C LEU A 80 -29.25 34.81 13.53
N ARG A 81 -29.55 33.61 13.03
CA ARG A 81 -29.79 32.44 13.88
C ARG A 81 -28.57 32.11 14.75
N HIS A 82 -27.37 32.17 14.20
CA HIS A 82 -26.13 32.02 14.99
C HIS A 82 -25.99 33.07 16.09
N LEU A 83 -26.20 34.35 15.76
CA LEU A 83 -26.14 35.46 16.73
C LEU A 83 -27.24 35.40 17.79
N GLN A 84 -28.34 34.71 17.51
CA GLN A 84 -29.40 34.39 18.48
C GLN A 84 -29.06 33.17 19.34
N GLY A 85 -27.94 32.49 19.09
CA GLY A 85 -27.46 31.33 19.84
C GLY A 85 -27.85 29.97 19.25
N TYR A 86 -28.47 29.92 18.07
CA TYR A 86 -28.80 28.66 17.40
C TYR A 86 -27.59 28.06 16.68
N TYR A 87 -27.51 26.73 16.66
CA TYR A 87 -26.50 26.02 15.90
C TYR A 87 -26.83 26.02 14.41
N VAL A 88 -25.98 26.62 13.59
CA VAL A 88 -26.10 26.67 12.13
C VAL A 88 -25.30 25.54 11.48
N ARG A 89 -25.94 24.77 10.60
CA ARG A 89 -25.30 23.73 9.80
C ARG A 89 -25.47 24.00 8.30
N PRO A 90 -24.39 24.05 7.51
CA PRO A 90 -24.47 24.16 6.06
C PRO A 90 -25.23 22.97 5.44
N LYS A 91 -25.95 23.24 4.35
CA LYS A 91 -26.78 22.24 3.66
C LYS A 91 -25.98 21.51 2.57
N ASP A 92 -25.15 22.26 1.87
CA ASP A 92 -24.30 21.80 0.77
C ASP A 92 -23.03 22.66 0.70
N GLY A 93 -22.14 22.34 -0.25
CA GLY A 93 -20.90 23.08 -0.43
C GLY A 93 -21.12 24.54 -0.85
N ALA A 94 -22.11 24.81 -1.70
CA ALA A 94 -22.40 26.18 -2.15
C ALA A 94 -22.88 27.06 -0.98
N HIS A 95 -23.76 26.53 -0.14
CA HIS A 95 -24.22 27.21 1.08
C HIS A 95 -23.07 27.38 2.07
N PHE A 96 -22.21 26.37 2.26
CA PHE A 96 -21.03 26.47 3.13
C PHE A 96 -20.13 27.63 2.73
N VAL A 97 -19.77 27.72 1.45
CA VAL A 97 -18.85 28.77 0.95
C VAL A 97 -19.45 30.17 1.12
N LYS A 98 -20.73 30.35 0.80
CA LYS A 98 -21.43 31.64 1.01
C LYS A 98 -21.44 32.04 2.48
N LEU A 99 -21.86 31.12 3.35
CA LEU A 99 -21.97 31.35 4.78
C LEU A 99 -20.60 31.61 5.42
N PHE A 100 -19.56 30.88 5.02
CA PHE A 100 -18.21 31.07 5.51
C PHE A 100 -17.61 32.41 5.05
N ALA A 101 -17.82 32.80 3.78
CA ALA A 101 -17.36 34.08 3.26
C ALA A 101 -18.03 35.28 3.97
N ASP A 102 -19.32 35.17 4.28
CA ASP A 102 -20.03 36.19 5.05
C ASP A 102 -19.64 36.19 6.53
N ALA A 103 -19.50 35.01 7.16
CA ALA A 103 -18.99 34.90 8.54
C ALA A 103 -17.60 35.52 8.68
N GLN A 104 -16.73 35.30 7.69
CA GLN A 104 -15.45 35.98 7.58
C GLN A 104 -15.64 37.48 7.46
N PHE A 105 -16.43 37.97 6.48
CA PHE A 105 -16.66 39.40 6.25
C PHE A 105 -17.10 40.12 7.53
N TYR A 106 -18.11 39.58 8.22
CA TYR A 106 -18.60 40.12 9.48
C TYR A 106 -17.66 39.90 10.67
N SER A 107 -16.58 39.15 10.49
CA SER A 107 -15.60 38.78 11.53
C SER A 107 -16.26 38.11 12.72
N LEU A 108 -16.91 36.97 12.48
CA LEU A 108 -17.63 36.17 13.49
C LEU A 108 -16.77 34.98 13.94
N PRO A 109 -15.88 35.13 14.94
CA PRO A 109 -14.88 34.12 15.28
C PRO A 109 -15.50 32.78 15.73
N ARG A 110 -16.58 32.79 16.51
CA ARG A 110 -17.23 31.55 16.95
C ARG A 110 -17.92 30.84 15.80
N LEU A 111 -18.60 31.57 14.90
CA LEU A 111 -19.20 30.97 13.70
C LEU A 111 -18.12 30.39 12.78
N ILE A 112 -17.02 31.11 12.56
CA ILE A 112 -15.89 30.63 11.74
C ILE A 112 -15.32 29.34 12.34
N ALA A 113 -15.08 29.30 13.65
CA ALA A 113 -14.59 28.10 14.34
C ALA A 113 -15.57 26.91 14.20
N GLN A 114 -16.87 27.16 14.40
CA GLN A 114 -17.90 26.13 14.23
C GLN A 114 -17.96 25.60 12.79
N LEU A 115 -17.93 26.47 11.79
CA LEU A 115 -17.92 26.08 10.37
C LEU A 115 -16.63 25.35 9.99
N PHE A 116 -15.52 25.69 10.63
CA PHE A 116 -14.24 25.00 10.43
C PHE A 116 -14.30 23.55 10.93
N GLU A 117 -15.01 23.28 12.01
CA GLU A 117 -15.20 21.94 12.58
C GLU A 117 -16.29 21.12 11.86
N CYS A 118 -17.14 21.78 11.05
CA CYS A 118 -18.17 21.09 10.26
C CYS A 118 -17.59 20.13 9.22
N GLU A 119 -18.49 19.35 8.61
CA GLU A 119 -18.16 18.40 7.55
C GLU A 119 -17.41 19.05 6.38
N ILE A 120 -16.60 18.25 5.72
CA ILE A 120 -15.87 18.65 4.52
C ILE A 120 -16.83 18.54 3.34
N PHE A 121 -17.07 19.66 2.67
CA PHE A 121 -17.83 19.73 1.42
C PHE A 121 -16.86 19.79 0.25
N ILE A 122 -16.89 18.79 -0.62
CA ILE A 122 -16.00 18.70 -1.79
C ILE A 122 -16.69 18.02 -2.96
N GLN A 123 -16.34 18.42 -4.17
CA GLN A 123 -16.72 17.71 -5.39
C GLN A 123 -15.55 16.87 -5.90
N ILE A 124 -15.81 15.60 -6.19
CA ILE A 124 -14.82 14.68 -6.79
C ILE A 124 -15.43 14.09 -8.05
N GLY A 125 -14.82 14.40 -9.19
CA GLY A 125 -15.41 14.18 -10.50
C GLY A 125 -16.74 14.91 -10.64
N ASP A 126 -17.80 14.17 -10.88
CA ASP A 126 -19.19 14.60 -11.03
C ASP A 126 -20.01 14.48 -9.74
N ARG A 127 -19.43 13.95 -8.65
CA ARG A 127 -20.15 13.69 -7.40
C ARG A 127 -19.78 14.68 -6.29
N HIS A 128 -20.80 15.12 -5.56
CA HIS A 128 -20.65 15.95 -4.37
C HIS A 128 -20.62 15.09 -3.10
N PHE A 129 -19.69 15.40 -2.20
CA PHE A 129 -19.50 14.69 -0.95
C PHE A 129 -19.57 15.64 0.25
N GLN A 130 -20.27 15.17 1.27
CA GLN A 130 -20.31 15.74 2.62
C GLN A 130 -19.68 14.71 3.55
N ILE A 131 -18.50 15.02 4.08
CA ILE A 131 -17.64 14.04 4.74
C ILE A 131 -17.40 14.47 6.19
N PRO A 132 -17.83 13.66 7.18
CA PRO A 132 -17.46 13.86 8.57
C PRO A 132 -15.94 13.81 8.75
N ARG A 133 -15.35 14.72 9.52
CA ARG A 133 -13.88 14.84 9.65
C ARG A 133 -13.25 13.67 10.39
N ASP A 134 -13.98 13.13 11.35
CA ASP A 134 -13.61 12.00 12.20
C ASP A 134 -13.41 10.71 11.40
N ILE A 135 -13.98 10.59 10.19
CA ILE A 135 -13.77 9.42 9.31
C ILE A 135 -12.30 9.20 8.96
N PHE A 136 -11.48 10.26 9.01
CA PHE A 136 -10.05 10.22 8.71
C PHE A 136 -9.16 10.08 9.96
N SER A 137 -9.74 9.87 11.13
CA SER A 137 -9.00 9.78 12.40
C SER A 137 -8.21 8.48 12.57
N SER A 138 -8.41 7.50 11.68
CA SER A 138 -7.70 6.23 11.71
C SER A 138 -6.17 6.40 11.57
N PRO A 139 -5.37 5.55 12.23
CA PRO A 139 -3.91 5.59 12.10
C PRO A 139 -3.47 5.55 10.62
N GLY A 140 -2.56 6.45 10.24
CA GLY A 140 -2.04 6.53 8.88
C GLY A 140 -2.95 7.22 7.86
N ASP A 141 -4.19 7.57 8.22
CA ASP A 141 -5.11 8.30 7.34
C ASP A 141 -5.18 9.79 7.66
N SER A 142 -4.36 10.29 8.59
CA SER A 142 -4.16 11.71 8.89
C SER A 142 -2.67 12.00 9.17
N PRO A 143 -2.11 13.15 8.73
CA PRO A 143 -2.73 14.14 7.87
C PRO A 143 -2.89 13.63 6.42
N ASN A 144 -3.94 14.08 5.75
CA ASN A 144 -4.29 13.66 4.38
C ASN A 144 -4.67 14.86 3.50
N PHE A 145 -5.02 14.60 2.24
CA PHE A 145 -5.45 15.62 1.29
C PHE A 145 -6.59 16.51 1.80
N PHE A 146 -7.57 15.94 2.50
CA PHE A 146 -8.74 16.66 3.02
C PHE A 146 -8.41 17.46 4.27
N SER A 147 -7.62 16.93 5.20
CA SER A 147 -7.22 17.66 6.40
C SER A 147 -6.23 18.79 6.08
N LEU A 148 -5.31 18.57 5.13
CA LEU A 148 -4.34 19.57 4.69
C LEU A 148 -4.94 20.57 3.71
N GLY A 149 -5.67 20.11 2.69
CA GLY A 149 -6.27 20.95 1.67
C GLY A 149 -7.34 21.87 2.24
N PHE A 150 -8.21 21.35 3.11
CA PHE A 150 -9.18 22.20 3.82
C PHE A 150 -8.46 23.26 4.66
N ALA A 151 -7.33 22.91 5.27
CA ALA A 151 -6.56 23.88 6.03
C ALA A 151 -5.91 24.96 5.15
N VAL A 152 -5.46 24.63 3.94
CA VAL A 152 -4.91 25.62 3.01
C VAL A 152 -5.98 26.51 2.40
N PHE A 153 -7.17 25.98 2.11
CA PHE A 153 -8.28 26.77 1.57
C PHE A 153 -9.01 27.61 2.63
N PHE A 154 -9.02 27.18 3.90
CA PHE A 154 -9.89 27.77 4.94
C PHE A 154 -9.23 28.03 6.32
N ALA A 155 -8.03 27.51 6.62
CA ALA A 155 -7.44 27.54 7.99
C ALA A 155 -6.37 28.59 8.26
N SER A 156 -6.21 29.62 7.44
CA SER A 156 -5.47 30.77 7.93
C SER A 156 -6.43 31.86 8.35
N PRO A 157 -6.58 32.11 9.67
CA PRO A 157 -7.25 33.32 10.17
C PRO A 157 -6.63 34.61 9.59
N THR A 158 -5.39 34.54 9.11
CA THR A 158 -4.62 35.66 8.56
C THR A 158 -4.51 35.64 7.02
N ALA A 159 -4.49 34.49 6.36
CA ALA A 159 -4.50 34.34 4.90
C ALA A 159 -5.88 33.84 4.44
N VAL A 160 -6.78 34.81 4.27
CA VAL A 160 -8.02 34.65 3.50
C VAL A 160 -7.64 34.17 2.11
N PHE A 161 -8.32 33.14 1.59
CA PHE A 161 -8.22 32.52 0.26
C PHE A 161 -6.96 32.88 -0.56
N PRO A 162 -6.11 31.90 -0.94
CA PRO A 162 -4.85 32.16 -1.63
C PRO A 162 -5.00 33.17 -2.78
N GLY A 163 -4.42 34.37 -2.62
CA GLY A 163 -4.41 35.42 -3.65
C GLY A 163 -5.52 36.50 -3.56
N LEU A 164 -6.30 36.57 -2.47
CA LEU A 164 -7.28 37.65 -2.27
C LEU A 164 -6.93 38.53 -1.07
N GLU A 165 -6.39 39.73 -1.34
CA GLU A 165 -6.19 40.76 -0.32
C GLU A 165 -7.54 41.40 0.07
N ARG A 166 -7.70 41.66 1.37
CA ARG A 166 -8.99 42.00 2.00
C ARG A 166 -9.34 43.48 1.94
N GLU A 167 -8.40 44.34 1.54
CA GLU A 167 -8.58 45.79 1.59
C GLU A 167 -9.49 46.26 0.45
N GLY A 168 -10.76 46.54 0.79
CA GLY A 168 -11.72 47.18 -0.11
C GLY A 168 -12.69 46.27 -0.87
N LEU A 169 -12.77 44.97 -0.55
CA LEU A 169 -13.78 44.08 -1.15
C LEU A 169 -15.17 44.34 -0.54
N LEU A 170 -15.90 45.27 -1.14
CA LEU A 170 -17.31 45.56 -0.82
C LEU A 170 -18.23 44.34 -1.06
N ARG A 171 -17.85 43.43 -1.96
CA ARG A 171 -18.67 42.30 -2.41
C ARG A 171 -18.03 40.95 -2.07
N PRO A 172 -18.83 39.87 -1.89
CA PRO A 172 -18.27 38.54 -1.68
C PRO A 172 -17.46 38.12 -2.91
N PRO A 173 -16.27 37.52 -2.74
CA PRO A 173 -15.60 36.84 -3.84
C PRO A 173 -16.48 35.69 -4.37
N SER A 174 -16.46 35.46 -5.69
CA SER A 174 -17.13 34.31 -6.30
C SER A 174 -16.34 33.04 -6.04
N ILE A 175 -16.60 32.40 -4.91
CA ILE A 175 -15.88 31.20 -4.48
C ILE A 175 -16.77 29.98 -4.74
N THR A 176 -16.19 28.97 -5.37
CA THR A 176 -16.81 27.66 -5.53
C THR A 176 -16.24 26.68 -4.50
N PRO A 177 -17.00 25.64 -4.12
CA PRO A 177 -16.45 24.55 -3.31
C PRO A 177 -15.22 23.93 -3.98
N PRO A 178 -14.29 23.33 -3.22
CA PRO A 178 -13.14 22.64 -3.79
C PRO A 178 -13.59 21.51 -4.75
N ILE A 179 -12.88 21.37 -5.88
CA ILE A 179 -13.19 20.38 -6.92
C ILE A 179 -11.93 19.58 -7.27
N VAL A 180 -12.06 18.25 -7.29
CA VAL A 180 -11.04 17.33 -7.81
C VAL A 180 -11.58 16.68 -9.07
N SER A 181 -11.29 17.26 -10.23
CA SER A 181 -11.80 16.80 -11.53
C SER A 181 -11.05 15.58 -12.09
N SER A 182 -9.82 15.33 -11.64
CA SER A 182 -8.94 14.28 -12.17
C SER A 182 -9.24 12.88 -11.62
N ARG A 183 -10.26 12.73 -10.78
CA ARG A 183 -10.57 11.51 -10.01
C ARG A 183 -12.04 11.12 -10.14
N SER A 184 -12.32 9.84 -9.95
CA SER A 184 -13.67 9.30 -10.04
C SER A 184 -14.39 9.42 -8.70
N GLY A 185 -15.58 10.01 -8.72
CA GLY A 185 -16.45 10.06 -7.55
C GLY A 185 -16.88 8.67 -7.08
N ASP A 186 -17.04 7.70 -7.99
CA ASP A 186 -17.46 6.34 -7.63
C ASP A 186 -16.40 5.57 -6.86
N VAL A 187 -15.16 5.62 -7.35
CA VAL A 187 -14.01 5.03 -6.63
C VAL A 187 -13.88 5.66 -5.25
N PHE A 188 -14.01 6.98 -5.14
CA PHE A 188 -13.94 7.66 -3.85
C PHE A 188 -15.08 7.26 -2.90
N ALA A 189 -16.30 7.03 -3.42
CA ALA A 189 -17.41 6.55 -2.60
C ALA A 189 -17.14 5.15 -2.02
N GLU A 190 -16.48 4.27 -2.78
CA GLU A 190 -16.02 2.97 -2.28
C GLU A 190 -14.93 3.13 -1.21
N LEU A 191 -13.99 4.07 -1.38
CA LEU A 191 -12.99 4.40 -0.35
C LEU A 191 -13.65 4.91 0.95
N LEU A 192 -14.67 5.75 0.86
CA LEU A 192 -15.45 6.18 2.03
C LEU A 192 -16.20 5.01 2.68
N HIS A 193 -16.64 4.01 1.91
CA HIS A 193 -17.26 2.82 2.47
C HIS A 193 -16.26 2.01 3.31
N LEU A 194 -15.02 1.85 2.81
CA LEU A 194 -13.92 1.22 3.55
C LEU A 194 -13.53 1.99 4.81
N LEU A 195 -13.43 3.33 4.74
CA LEU A 195 -13.08 4.15 5.90
C LEU A 195 -14.13 4.08 7.02
N ARG A 196 -15.41 3.85 6.67
CA ARG A 196 -16.48 3.58 7.65
C ARG A 196 -16.36 2.19 8.29
N GLY A 197 -15.43 1.35 7.84
CA GLY A 197 -15.21 0.00 8.35
C GLY A 197 -15.95 -1.10 7.59
N TYR A 198 -16.65 -0.78 6.49
CA TYR A 198 -17.31 -1.80 5.68
C TYR A 198 -16.35 -2.42 4.67
N PRO A 199 -16.43 -3.73 4.41
CA PRO A 199 -15.58 -4.37 3.40
C PRO A 199 -15.99 -3.91 1.98
N VAL A 200 -15.00 -3.75 1.10
CA VAL A 200 -15.25 -3.55 -0.35
C VAL A 200 -14.91 -4.82 -1.11
N HIS A 201 -15.82 -5.19 -2.00
CA HIS A 201 -15.63 -6.32 -2.89
C HIS A 201 -14.69 -5.93 -4.05
N ILE A 202 -13.50 -6.55 -4.08
CA ILE A 202 -12.54 -6.34 -5.16
C ILE A 202 -12.94 -7.20 -6.36
N ARG A 203 -13.53 -6.55 -7.37
CA ARG A 203 -13.96 -7.17 -8.64
C ARG A 203 -12.81 -7.81 -9.42
N ASP A 204 -11.71 -7.07 -9.57
CA ASP A 204 -10.53 -7.48 -10.33
C ASP A 204 -9.30 -6.66 -9.87
N GLU A 205 -8.15 -6.97 -10.45
CA GLU A 205 -6.88 -6.29 -10.11
C GLU A 205 -6.84 -4.84 -10.61
N GLU A 206 -7.53 -4.50 -11.71
CA GLU A 206 -7.60 -3.13 -12.23
C GLU A 206 -8.40 -2.23 -11.28
N HIS A 207 -9.51 -2.74 -10.75
CA HIS A 207 -10.31 -2.08 -9.74
C HIS A 207 -9.49 -1.83 -8.46
N ARG A 208 -8.75 -2.83 -7.99
CA ARG A 208 -7.82 -2.65 -6.85
C ARG A 208 -6.78 -1.58 -7.15
N ALA A 209 -6.21 -1.58 -8.35
CA ALA A 209 -5.22 -0.58 -8.76
C ALA A 209 -5.81 0.84 -8.80
N CYS A 210 -7.07 1.01 -9.22
CA CYS A 210 -7.79 2.29 -9.17
C CYS A 210 -7.98 2.76 -7.71
N LEU A 211 -8.43 1.89 -6.81
CA LEU A 211 -8.57 2.21 -5.38
C LEU A 211 -7.23 2.62 -4.76
N LEU A 212 -6.16 1.84 -4.98
CA LEU A 212 -4.82 2.13 -4.47
C LEU A 212 -4.25 3.44 -5.03
N ARG A 213 -4.50 3.74 -6.30
CA ARG A 213 -4.07 4.99 -6.93
C ARG A 213 -4.69 6.21 -6.24
N ASP A 214 -5.98 6.12 -5.89
CA ASP A 214 -6.70 7.21 -5.26
C ASP A 214 -6.37 7.31 -3.76
N CYS A 215 -6.15 6.19 -3.05
CA CYS A 215 -5.59 6.21 -1.69
C CYS A 215 -4.26 6.97 -1.63
N ARG A 216 -3.36 6.72 -2.58
CA ARG A 216 -2.06 7.42 -2.67
C ARG A 216 -2.22 8.90 -2.94
N TYR A 217 -3.15 9.26 -3.84
CA TYR A 217 -3.46 10.64 -4.17
C TYR A 217 -4.00 11.41 -2.97
N TYR A 218 -4.94 10.81 -2.23
CA TYR A 218 -5.53 11.42 -1.03
C TYR A 218 -4.65 11.29 0.22
N HIS A 219 -3.51 10.60 0.14
CA HIS A 219 -2.62 10.31 1.27
C HIS A 219 -3.28 9.50 2.40
N LEU A 220 -4.18 8.58 2.06
CA LEU A 220 -4.81 7.64 2.99
C LEU A 220 -3.92 6.40 3.13
N ARG A 221 -2.83 6.51 3.91
CA ARG A 221 -1.80 5.46 3.97
C ARG A 221 -2.27 4.24 4.75
N GLY A 222 -3.10 4.42 5.78
CA GLY A 222 -3.70 3.30 6.52
C GLY A 222 -4.64 2.50 5.60
N LEU A 223 -5.47 3.21 4.84
CA LEU A 223 -6.35 2.60 3.85
C LEU A 223 -5.58 1.90 2.71
N GLU A 224 -4.49 2.49 2.24
CA GLU A 224 -3.58 1.84 1.27
C GLU A 224 -3.09 0.49 1.80
N GLN A 225 -2.64 0.42 3.05
CA GLN A 225 -2.15 -0.82 3.67
C GLN A 225 -3.23 -1.89 3.82
N LYS A 226 -4.49 -1.51 4.03
CA LYS A 226 -5.63 -2.45 4.06
C LYS A 226 -5.93 -3.05 2.69
N LEU A 227 -5.71 -2.28 1.62
CA LEU A 227 -6.03 -2.66 0.23
C LEU A 227 -4.92 -3.43 -0.49
N ILE A 228 -3.69 -3.40 0.01
CA ILE A 228 -2.57 -4.14 -0.58
C ILE A 228 -2.88 -5.66 -0.60
N PRO A 229 -2.60 -6.37 -1.70
CA PRO A 229 -2.69 -7.83 -1.73
C PRO A 229 -1.75 -8.46 -0.71
N HIS A 230 -2.30 -9.24 0.22
CA HIS A 230 -1.55 -9.96 1.22
C HIS A 230 -2.29 -11.24 1.61
N ASP A 231 -1.54 -12.21 2.14
CA ASP A 231 -2.08 -13.41 2.76
C ASP A 231 -1.42 -13.59 4.14
N ILE A 232 -2.22 -13.85 5.17
CA ILE A 232 -1.74 -14.13 6.52
C ILE A 232 -2.19 -15.53 6.88
N SER A 233 -1.24 -16.39 7.21
CA SER A 233 -1.50 -17.77 7.58
C SER A 233 -0.64 -18.20 8.78
N TYR A 234 -1.07 -19.25 9.47
CA TYR A 234 -0.30 -19.85 10.56
C TYR A 234 0.37 -21.12 10.08
N ASN A 235 1.70 -21.13 10.06
CA ASN A 235 2.49 -22.29 9.69
C ASN A 235 2.64 -23.22 10.91
N LEU A 236 1.94 -24.36 10.89
CA LEU A 236 1.95 -25.34 11.98
C LEU A 236 3.30 -26.05 12.17
N GLU A 237 4.06 -26.26 11.09
CA GLU A 237 5.36 -26.93 11.16
C GLU A 237 6.39 -26.06 11.85
N ARG A 238 6.36 -24.75 11.59
CA ARG A 238 7.24 -23.76 12.21
C ARG A 238 6.69 -23.16 13.50
N ARG A 239 5.38 -23.33 13.75
CA ARG A 239 4.62 -22.71 14.85
C ARG A 239 4.69 -21.18 14.84
N GLN A 240 4.70 -20.59 13.64
CA GLN A 240 4.82 -19.14 13.42
C GLN A 240 3.70 -18.61 12.53
N PHE A 241 3.28 -17.37 12.76
CA PHE A 241 2.45 -16.65 11.79
C PHE A 241 3.33 -16.10 10.68
N GLU A 242 2.87 -16.23 9.44
CA GLU A 242 3.55 -15.78 8.24
C GLU A 242 2.68 -14.73 7.53
N ILE A 243 3.32 -13.79 6.85
CA ILE A 243 2.66 -12.83 5.96
C ILE A 243 3.31 -12.85 4.58
N THR A 244 2.51 -13.15 3.57
CA THR A 244 2.91 -13.05 2.16
C THR A 244 2.48 -11.71 1.59
N VAL A 245 3.43 -10.96 1.03
CA VAL A 245 3.18 -9.65 0.42
C VAL A 245 4.09 -9.45 -0.80
N ARG A 246 3.65 -8.69 -1.79
CA ARG A 246 4.49 -8.38 -2.96
C ARG A 246 5.65 -7.46 -2.57
N LEU A 247 6.82 -7.66 -3.17
CA LEU A 247 8.00 -6.83 -2.94
C LEU A 247 7.71 -5.34 -3.13
N GLU A 248 6.82 -4.99 -4.08
CA GLU A 248 6.46 -3.61 -4.34
C GLU A 248 5.66 -2.92 -3.24
N ASP A 249 5.03 -3.69 -2.36
CA ASP A 249 4.11 -3.19 -1.35
C ASP A 249 4.74 -3.14 0.04
N VAL A 250 5.87 -3.83 0.24
CA VAL A 250 6.65 -3.81 1.49
C VAL A 250 7.09 -2.38 1.84
N ARG A 251 6.80 -1.97 3.08
CA ARG A 251 7.22 -0.67 3.63
C ARG A 251 8.35 -0.82 4.64
N PRO A 252 9.43 0.00 4.56
CA PRO A 252 10.55 -0.07 5.50
C PRO A 252 10.17 0.02 6.98
N SER A 253 9.13 0.79 7.30
CA SER A 253 8.68 1.00 8.69
C SER A 253 8.11 -0.26 9.33
N GLY A 254 7.56 -1.19 8.55
CA GLY A 254 6.96 -2.43 9.05
C GLY A 254 7.96 -3.57 9.26
N ILE A 255 9.22 -3.38 8.88
CA ILE A 255 10.26 -4.43 8.92
C ILE A 255 10.92 -4.47 10.30
N THR A 256 11.02 -5.69 10.83
CA THR A 256 11.71 -5.99 12.09
C THR A 256 12.56 -7.26 11.92
N PHE A 257 13.69 -7.33 12.61
CA PHE A 257 14.54 -8.51 12.67
C PHE A 257 14.35 -9.22 14.01
N VAL A 258 14.18 -10.54 13.98
CA VAL A 258 14.00 -11.38 15.17
C VAL A 258 15.13 -12.41 15.22
N PRO A 259 16.04 -12.36 16.23
CA PRO A 259 17.16 -13.29 16.35
C PRO A 259 16.71 -14.69 16.79
N ASP A 260 17.43 -15.74 16.38
CA ASP A 260 17.11 -17.15 16.64
C ASP A 260 17.24 -17.59 18.13
N GLY A 261 17.47 -16.66 19.08
CA GLY A 261 18.08 -16.98 20.39
C GLY A 261 17.61 -16.22 21.63
N GLU A 262 16.38 -15.70 21.70
CA GLU A 262 15.85 -15.02 22.91
C GLU A 262 15.64 -15.91 24.16
N GLY A 263 16.24 -17.12 24.20
CA GLY A 263 16.11 -18.08 25.32
C GLY A 263 17.33 -18.23 26.23
N SER A 264 18.48 -17.61 25.95
CA SER A 264 19.70 -17.79 26.78
C SER A 264 20.01 -16.55 27.61
N SER A 265 19.40 -16.48 28.81
CA SER A 265 19.75 -15.54 29.88
C SER A 265 21.14 -15.85 30.45
N ASN A 266 22.20 -15.63 29.67
CA ASN A 266 23.57 -15.76 30.16
C ASN A 266 24.33 -14.44 29.89
N PRO A 267 24.42 -13.53 30.89
CA PRO A 267 24.95 -12.18 30.70
C PRO A 267 26.45 -12.10 30.43
N ASN A 268 27.15 -13.24 30.40
CA ASN A 268 28.61 -13.34 30.16
C ASN A 268 29.00 -13.99 28.82
N ALA A 269 28.04 -14.28 27.93
CA ALA A 269 28.39 -14.69 26.57
C ALA A 269 28.71 -13.45 25.74
N ASN A 270 29.94 -13.34 25.24
CA ASN A 270 30.31 -12.36 24.20
C ASN A 270 29.24 -12.42 23.11
N SER A 271 28.53 -11.30 22.88
CA SER A 271 27.41 -11.18 21.95
C SER A 271 27.88 -11.50 20.52
N THR A 272 27.88 -12.79 20.20
CA THR A 272 28.02 -13.27 18.85
C THR A 272 26.65 -13.07 18.24
N ILE A 273 26.55 -12.12 17.30
CA ILE A 273 25.32 -11.83 16.59
C ILE A 273 24.84 -13.15 15.98
N THR A 274 23.74 -13.68 16.50
CA THR A 274 23.11 -14.89 16.01
C THR A 274 22.31 -14.56 14.74
N GLY A 275 22.13 -15.54 13.86
CA GLY A 275 21.22 -15.40 12.74
C GLY A 275 19.78 -15.18 13.22
N GLY A 276 18.89 -14.84 12.30
CA GLY A 276 17.48 -14.63 12.62
C GLY A 276 16.62 -14.40 11.40
N TRP A 277 15.33 -14.21 11.63
CA TRP A 277 14.33 -14.06 10.58
C TRP A 277 13.85 -12.62 10.48
N VAL A 278 13.46 -12.23 9.26
CA VAL A 278 12.83 -10.93 9.04
C VAL A 278 11.33 -11.09 9.19
N HIS A 279 10.76 -10.23 10.02
CA HIS A 279 9.32 -10.16 10.25
C HIS A 279 8.76 -8.85 9.69
N TYR A 280 7.46 -8.85 9.39
CA TYR A 280 6.75 -7.72 8.84
C TYR A 280 5.38 -7.55 9.48
N ALA A 281 5.02 -6.30 9.74
CA ALA A 281 3.67 -5.86 10.09
C ALA A 281 3.30 -4.74 9.12
N ARG A 282 2.11 -4.80 8.51
CA ARG A 282 1.65 -3.70 7.66
C ARG A 282 1.46 -2.46 8.53
N PRO A 283 2.14 -1.34 8.21
CA PRO A 283 2.03 -0.13 9.01
C PRO A 283 0.58 0.30 9.19
N PHE A 284 0.24 0.78 10.38
CA PHE A 284 -1.09 1.32 10.74
C PHE A 284 -2.25 0.30 10.78
N VAL A 285 -2.03 -0.95 10.37
CA VAL A 285 -3.09 -1.95 10.23
C VAL A 285 -2.83 -3.16 11.11
N ASP A 286 -1.60 -3.67 11.12
CA ASP A 286 -1.24 -4.83 11.93
C ASP A 286 -0.59 -4.39 13.24
N GLU A 287 -1.00 -5.02 14.35
CA GLU A 287 -0.37 -4.87 15.66
C GLU A 287 0.87 -5.77 15.80
N ASP A 288 0.78 -7.01 15.31
CA ASP A 288 1.83 -8.03 15.47
C ASP A 288 2.71 -8.19 14.20
N HIS A 289 4.01 -8.39 14.42
CA HIS A 289 4.98 -8.73 13.37
C HIS A 289 4.99 -10.24 13.09
N ARG A 290 4.83 -10.61 11.81
CA ARG A 290 4.77 -12.00 11.34
C ARG A 290 5.97 -12.32 10.45
N GLU A 291 6.38 -13.58 10.34
CA GLU A 291 7.51 -13.98 9.48
C GLU A 291 7.23 -13.56 8.02
N LEU A 292 8.15 -12.80 7.42
CA LEU A 292 7.94 -12.16 6.13
C LEU A 292 8.23 -13.14 4.98
N ILE A 293 7.22 -13.32 4.12
CA ILE A 293 7.36 -13.93 2.80
C ILE A 293 7.17 -12.84 1.74
N ILE A 294 8.21 -12.56 0.97
CA ILE A 294 8.11 -11.63 -0.16
C ILE A 294 7.83 -12.38 -1.45
N GLU A 295 6.87 -11.87 -2.22
CA GLU A 295 6.61 -12.31 -3.58
C GLU A 295 7.34 -11.39 -4.58
N ILE A 296 8.16 -12.00 -5.43
CA ILE A 296 8.88 -11.33 -6.52
C ILE A 296 8.39 -11.93 -7.84
N GLY A 297 7.74 -11.10 -8.65
CA GLY A 297 7.23 -11.46 -9.97
C GLY A 297 7.96 -10.81 -11.15
N GLY A 298 7.50 -11.15 -12.35
CA GLY A 298 7.86 -10.46 -13.59
C GLY A 298 9.09 -11.03 -14.31
N GLY A 299 9.56 -12.23 -13.96
CA GLY A 299 10.70 -12.84 -14.65
C GLY A 299 12.03 -12.11 -14.42
N ASN A 300 12.13 -11.34 -13.33
CA ASN A 300 13.27 -10.47 -13.03
C ASN A 300 14.36 -11.17 -12.21
N THR A 301 14.21 -12.46 -11.95
CA THR A 301 15.09 -13.23 -11.06
C THR A 301 15.67 -14.40 -11.84
N LEU A 302 16.99 -14.44 -11.97
CA LEU A 302 17.75 -15.54 -12.57
C LEU A 302 18.43 -16.33 -11.45
N VAL A 303 18.02 -17.57 -11.24
CA VAL A 303 18.58 -18.48 -10.24
C VAL A 303 19.65 -19.36 -10.87
N ASP A 304 20.84 -19.39 -10.27
CA ASP A 304 21.90 -20.34 -10.59
C ASP A 304 21.99 -21.43 -9.51
N LEU A 305 21.61 -22.65 -9.87
CA LEU A 305 21.57 -23.79 -8.95
C LEU A 305 22.95 -24.32 -8.57
N ALA A 306 23.98 -24.06 -9.38
CA ALA A 306 25.34 -24.52 -9.07
C ALA A 306 25.96 -23.68 -7.95
N THR A 307 25.68 -22.37 -7.94
CA THR A 307 26.20 -21.45 -6.93
C THR A 307 25.22 -21.15 -5.81
N MET A 308 23.97 -21.62 -5.92
CA MET A 308 22.87 -21.28 -5.03
C MET A 308 22.75 -19.76 -4.83
N ARG A 309 22.80 -19.03 -5.94
CA ARG A 309 22.62 -17.57 -5.97
C ARG A 309 21.59 -17.13 -7.01
N ALA A 310 20.93 -16.01 -6.74
CA ALA A 310 19.98 -15.37 -7.62
C ALA A 310 20.44 -13.99 -8.05
N GLU A 311 20.43 -13.73 -9.35
CA GLU A 311 20.66 -12.42 -9.96
C GLU A 311 19.32 -11.73 -10.19
N LEU A 312 19.18 -10.50 -9.69
CA LEU A 312 17.96 -9.69 -9.86
C LEU A 312 18.19 -8.61 -10.90
N HIS A 313 17.16 -8.28 -11.65
CA HIS A 313 17.22 -7.24 -12.68
C HIS A 313 16.20 -6.11 -12.46
N GLY A 314 16.49 -4.96 -13.06
CA GLY A 314 15.58 -3.81 -13.12
C GLY A 314 15.15 -3.27 -11.74
N LEU A 315 13.85 -2.98 -11.63
CA LEU A 315 13.27 -2.42 -10.40
C LEU A 315 13.33 -3.40 -9.23
N ALA A 316 13.24 -4.71 -9.47
CA ALA A 316 13.33 -5.73 -8.43
C ALA A 316 14.69 -5.70 -7.72
N LYS A 317 15.78 -5.58 -8.48
CA LYS A 317 17.14 -5.41 -7.93
C LYS A 317 17.21 -4.21 -7.00
N ALA A 318 16.78 -3.03 -7.48
CA ALA A 318 16.82 -1.80 -6.68
C ALA A 318 16.02 -1.93 -5.37
N ARG A 319 14.82 -2.51 -5.42
CA ARG A 319 13.96 -2.68 -4.24
C ARG A 319 14.52 -3.71 -3.25
N VAL A 320 15.08 -4.82 -3.72
CA VAL A 320 15.74 -5.78 -2.83
C VAL A 320 17.00 -5.19 -2.21
N THR A 321 17.80 -4.43 -2.96
CA THR A 321 18.96 -3.72 -2.38
C THR A 321 18.52 -2.76 -1.27
N SER A 322 17.48 -1.96 -1.49
CA SER A 322 16.92 -1.08 -0.45
C SER A 322 16.36 -1.87 0.73
N LEU A 323 15.69 -3.00 0.48
CA LEU A 323 15.17 -3.88 1.54
C LEU A 323 16.30 -4.42 2.43
N CYS A 324 17.37 -4.92 1.83
CA CYS A 324 18.56 -5.38 2.55
C CYS A 324 19.19 -4.24 3.38
N GLN A 325 19.30 -3.02 2.82
CA GLN A 325 19.79 -1.85 3.57
C GLN A 325 18.91 -1.54 4.79
N VAL A 326 17.58 -1.59 4.65
CA VAL A 326 16.65 -1.38 5.76
C VAL A 326 16.84 -2.45 6.83
N ILE A 327 16.97 -3.72 6.43
CA ILE A 327 17.23 -4.84 7.34
C ILE A 327 18.54 -4.63 8.12
N ALA A 328 19.61 -4.19 7.45
CA ALA A 328 20.89 -3.88 8.10
C ALA A 328 20.78 -2.73 9.10
N ASN A 329 20.07 -1.66 8.73
CA ASN A 329 19.83 -0.53 9.63
C ASN A 329 19.02 -0.95 10.87
N LYS A 330 18.02 -1.83 10.71
CA LYS A 330 17.20 -2.37 11.80
C LYS A 330 17.98 -3.27 12.75
N MET A 331 19.06 -3.90 12.29
CA MET A 331 20.01 -4.64 13.12
C MET A 331 21.07 -3.75 13.80
N ASN A 332 20.96 -2.42 13.71
CA ASN A 332 21.97 -1.46 14.19
C ASN A 332 23.39 -1.74 13.66
N LEU A 333 23.49 -2.28 12.44
CA LEU A 333 24.77 -2.43 11.75
C LEU A 333 25.23 -1.04 11.25
N PRO A 334 26.54 -0.71 11.27
CA PRO A 334 27.03 0.62 10.96
C PRO A 334 26.57 1.10 9.56
N ALA A 335 25.83 2.22 9.55
CA ALA A 335 24.99 2.67 8.44
C ALA A 335 25.72 3.30 7.23
N ASN A 336 27.06 3.26 7.17
CA ASN A 336 27.81 4.00 6.14
C ASN A 336 28.57 3.12 5.16
N THR A 337 28.15 1.88 5.04
CA THR A 337 28.68 0.95 4.06
C THR A 337 27.52 0.21 3.43
N PRO A 338 27.41 0.11 2.09
CA PRO A 338 26.50 -0.86 1.50
C PRO A 338 26.80 -2.17 2.23
N LEU A 339 25.81 -2.90 2.75
CA LEU A 339 26.00 -4.22 3.36
C LEU A 339 27.19 -4.89 2.65
N SER A 340 28.20 -5.44 3.34
CA SER A 340 29.64 -5.31 3.04
C SER A 340 30.26 -4.10 3.70
N LEU A 341 30.65 -4.22 4.96
CA LEU A 341 32.00 -3.82 5.37
C LEU A 341 32.30 -4.12 6.85
N MET A 342 33.53 -4.60 7.04
CA MET A 342 34.55 -4.15 7.98
C MET A 342 34.09 -3.35 9.22
N VAL A 343 34.26 -3.98 10.38
CA VAL A 343 34.48 -3.31 11.67
C VAL A 343 35.94 -3.51 12.04
N THR A 344 36.76 -2.47 11.96
CA THR A 344 38.13 -2.49 12.52
C THR A 344 38.20 -1.62 13.76
N PRO A 345 38.68 -2.14 14.90
CA PRO A 345 39.20 -1.31 15.98
C PRO A 345 40.71 -1.09 15.76
N GLY A 346 41.16 0.17 15.77
CA GLY A 346 42.53 0.56 16.15
C GLY A 346 43.65 0.47 15.09
N ASN A 347 44.07 1.67 14.63
CA ASN A 347 45.43 2.15 14.37
C ASN A 347 46.40 1.51 13.32
N SER A 348 46.96 2.42 12.50
CA SER A 348 48.28 2.48 11.83
C SER A 348 48.63 1.69 10.55
N SER A 349 48.88 2.50 9.50
CA SER A 349 49.96 2.48 8.48
C SER A 349 50.04 1.42 7.37
N SER A 350 49.93 1.97 6.14
CA SER A 350 50.70 1.72 4.90
C SER A 350 50.66 0.36 4.19
N SER A 351 50.23 0.47 2.92
CA SER A 351 50.91 -0.01 1.69
C SER A 351 50.19 -1.05 0.82
N SER A 352 50.27 -0.75 -0.48
CA SER A 352 50.18 -1.60 -1.67
C SER A 352 48.84 -2.26 -2.06
N SER A 353 48.35 -1.74 -3.17
CA SER A 353 47.49 -2.34 -4.19
C SER A 353 47.87 -3.78 -4.57
N SER A 354 46.87 -4.67 -4.56
CA SER A 354 46.84 -5.88 -5.39
C SER A 354 45.39 -6.24 -5.66
N SER A 355 45.05 -6.24 -6.95
CA SER A 355 43.74 -6.58 -7.52
C SER A 355 43.32 -8.01 -7.15
N ASN A 356 42.16 -8.15 -6.48
CA ASN A 356 41.33 -9.35 -6.52
C ASN A 356 39.90 -8.97 -6.11
N ASN A 357 39.05 -8.74 -7.13
CA ASN A 357 37.65 -8.36 -7.02
C ASN A 357 36.78 -9.54 -6.58
N ASN A 358 36.68 -9.78 -5.28
CA ASN A 358 35.59 -10.57 -4.69
C ASN A 358 34.98 -9.79 -3.52
N THR A 359 34.30 -8.67 -3.83
CA THR A 359 33.61 -7.83 -2.86
C THR A 359 32.16 -8.27 -2.69
N ALA A 360 31.88 -8.75 -1.48
CA ALA A 360 30.67 -9.43 -1.04
C ALA A 360 29.46 -8.52 -0.81
N LEU A 361 29.22 -7.56 -1.71
CA LEU A 361 27.91 -6.94 -2.03
C LEU A 361 27.99 -6.00 -3.25
N THR A 362 29.06 -6.15 -4.04
CA THR A 362 29.10 -5.82 -5.47
C THR A 362 28.94 -7.09 -6.31
N GLY A 363 28.65 -8.24 -5.69
CA GLY A 363 28.17 -9.39 -6.42
C GLY A 363 26.73 -9.14 -6.83
N ASP A 364 26.45 -9.13 -8.12
CA ASP A 364 25.11 -9.00 -8.71
C ASP A 364 24.10 -10.09 -8.25
N ARG A 365 24.49 -10.92 -7.27
CA ARG A 365 23.88 -12.22 -6.96
C ARG A 365 23.68 -12.41 -5.47
N ILE A 366 22.42 -12.53 -5.07
CA ILE A 366 21.95 -12.78 -3.71
C ILE A 366 22.04 -14.26 -3.39
N LYS A 367 22.41 -14.61 -2.16
CA LYS A 367 22.39 -16.01 -1.73
C LYS A 367 20.97 -16.52 -1.56
N ILE A 368 20.69 -17.69 -2.14
CA ILE A 368 19.41 -18.36 -2.00
C ILE A 368 19.57 -19.70 -1.30
N HIS A 369 18.48 -20.20 -0.75
CA HIS A 369 18.38 -21.55 -0.21
C HIS A 369 17.08 -22.18 -0.72
N ILE A 370 17.17 -23.35 -1.35
CA ILE A 370 16.02 -24.13 -1.77
C ILE A 370 15.97 -25.33 -0.84
N ASP A 371 14.94 -25.39 0.00
CA ASP A 371 14.75 -26.48 0.94
C ASP A 371 13.93 -27.62 0.33
N SER A 372 13.84 -28.74 1.04
CA SER A 372 13.02 -29.89 0.62
C SER A 372 11.52 -29.62 0.64
N SER A 373 11.09 -28.58 1.36
CA SER A 373 9.69 -28.14 1.45
C SER A 373 9.28 -27.14 0.38
N THR A 374 10.21 -26.71 -0.48
CA THR A 374 9.95 -25.72 -1.52
C THR A 374 9.08 -26.33 -2.61
N ASP A 375 7.93 -25.71 -2.88
CA ASP A 375 7.08 -26.09 -4.01
C ASP A 375 7.62 -25.47 -5.31
N ILE A 376 8.08 -26.30 -6.25
CA ILE A 376 8.73 -25.85 -7.48
C ILE A 376 7.92 -26.33 -8.69
N THR A 377 7.55 -25.40 -9.56
CA THR A 377 6.98 -25.68 -10.88
C THR A 377 7.99 -25.23 -11.94
N LEU A 378 8.56 -26.18 -12.69
CA LEU A 378 9.54 -25.93 -13.74
C LEU A 378 8.96 -26.32 -15.11
N ASP A 379 8.99 -25.38 -16.06
CA ASP A 379 8.49 -25.58 -17.43
C ASP A 379 7.02 -26.03 -17.54
N GLY A 380 6.27 -25.98 -16.44
CA GLY A 380 4.82 -26.21 -16.35
C GLY A 380 4.49 -27.43 -15.49
N GLU A 381 5.53 -28.18 -15.12
CA GLU A 381 5.42 -29.44 -14.40
C GLU A 381 5.98 -29.29 -12.98
N PRO A 382 5.42 -30.03 -12.00
CA PRO A 382 5.98 -30.07 -10.66
C PRO A 382 7.40 -30.65 -10.71
N PHE A 383 8.32 -30.01 -9.99
CA PHE A 383 9.73 -30.39 -9.90
C PHE A 383 10.08 -30.74 -8.44
N SER A 384 10.42 -31.98 -8.18
CA SER A 384 11.04 -32.41 -6.93
C SER A 384 12.56 -32.47 -7.11
N PRO A 385 13.37 -31.80 -6.27
CA PRO A 385 14.82 -32.00 -6.24
C PRO A 385 15.12 -33.44 -5.83
N SER A 386 15.30 -34.34 -6.80
CA SER A 386 15.71 -35.72 -6.52
C SER A 386 17.11 -35.70 -5.90
N HIS A 387 17.23 -36.33 -4.73
CA HIS A 387 18.45 -36.48 -3.94
C HIS A 387 19.48 -37.35 -4.67
N ASN A 388 20.12 -36.82 -5.71
CA ASN A 388 21.23 -37.47 -6.41
C ASN A 388 22.54 -36.76 -6.06
N TYR A 389 23.05 -37.03 -4.86
CA TYR A 389 24.49 -37.11 -4.70
C TYR A 389 24.88 -38.56 -4.99
N ASP A 390 25.49 -38.76 -6.17
CA ASP A 390 26.26 -39.96 -6.48
C ASP A 390 27.27 -40.19 -5.35
N THR A 391 26.97 -41.16 -4.48
CA THR A 391 27.99 -41.75 -3.63
C THR A 391 28.68 -42.81 -4.47
N THR A 392 29.81 -42.43 -5.04
CA THR A 392 30.83 -43.39 -5.48
C THR A 392 31.23 -44.27 -4.30
N SER A 393 30.72 -45.50 -4.24
CA SER A 393 31.39 -46.58 -3.50
C SER A 393 31.54 -47.79 -4.41
N ASN A 394 32.81 -48.10 -4.63
CA ASN A 394 33.33 -49.20 -5.42
C ASN A 394 33.28 -50.48 -4.57
N GLY A 395 32.89 -51.63 -5.14
CA GLY A 395 33.26 -52.95 -4.60
C GLY A 395 32.18 -54.04 -4.56
N SER A 396 32.04 -54.76 -5.68
CA SER A 396 31.89 -56.23 -5.85
C SER A 396 31.25 -57.08 -4.74
N ASN A 397 30.19 -57.86 -5.02
CA ASN A 397 30.23 -59.17 -5.72
C ASN A 397 28.90 -59.95 -5.59
N ASN A 398 28.59 -60.70 -6.66
CA ASN A 398 27.81 -61.95 -6.76
C ASN A 398 26.29 -61.99 -6.48
N GLY A 399 25.59 -62.66 -7.42
CA GLY A 399 24.51 -63.58 -7.07
C GLY A 399 23.23 -63.47 -7.89
N THR A 400 23.24 -64.01 -9.10
CA THR A 400 22.06 -64.38 -9.90
C THR A 400 21.03 -65.15 -9.08
N PHE A 401 19.75 -64.74 -9.06
CA PHE A 401 18.62 -65.64 -8.80
C PHE A 401 17.32 -65.09 -9.42
N GLN A 402 16.88 -65.74 -10.50
CA GLN A 402 15.47 -65.77 -10.92
C GLN A 402 14.70 -66.75 -10.00
N PRO A 403 13.39 -66.57 -9.83
CA PRO A 403 12.50 -67.71 -9.62
C PRO A 403 11.59 -67.91 -10.85
N ALA A 404 11.61 -69.15 -11.33
CA ALA A 404 10.72 -69.69 -12.33
C ALA A 404 9.43 -70.25 -11.70
N ASP A 405 8.45 -70.42 -12.58
CA ASP A 405 7.14 -71.08 -12.48
C ASP A 405 7.07 -72.39 -11.70
N VAL A 406 5.87 -72.72 -11.18
CA VAL A 406 4.96 -73.85 -11.57
C VAL A 406 3.98 -74.24 -10.42
N PRO A 407 2.89 -75.04 -10.62
CA PRO A 407 1.90 -75.08 -11.71
C PRO A 407 0.44 -75.41 -11.25
N ALA A 408 -0.48 -75.48 -12.24
CA ALA A 408 -1.72 -76.28 -12.33
C ALA A 408 -2.91 -75.91 -11.41
N GLY A 409 -4.16 -75.87 -11.83
CA GLY A 409 -4.86 -76.22 -13.08
C GLY A 409 -6.36 -75.95 -12.88
N TYR A 410 -7.15 -76.24 -13.92
CA TYR A 410 -8.62 -76.09 -14.09
C TYR A 410 -9.11 -74.86 -14.89
N SER A 411 -9.54 -75.16 -16.12
CA SER A 411 -10.61 -74.51 -16.89
C SER A 411 -11.68 -75.59 -17.17
N PRO A 412 -12.81 -75.38 -17.88
CA PRO A 412 -13.33 -74.16 -18.55
C PRO A 412 -14.86 -73.98 -18.34
N LEU A 413 -15.48 -72.98 -19.02
CA LEU A 413 -16.72 -73.15 -19.80
C LEU A 413 -17.10 -71.84 -20.55
N GLU A 414 -17.36 -71.99 -21.85
CA GLU A 414 -17.80 -70.97 -22.84
C GLU A 414 -19.28 -70.57 -22.71
N GLY A 415 -19.67 -69.44 -23.34
CA GLY A 415 -21.08 -69.12 -23.61
C GLY A 415 -21.31 -67.86 -24.47
N ASN A 416 -21.70 -68.08 -25.73
CA ASN A 416 -22.12 -67.17 -26.82
C ASN A 416 -23.09 -66.01 -26.49
N ALA A 417 -22.99 -64.87 -27.22
CA ALA A 417 -23.93 -64.42 -28.28
C ALA A 417 -23.93 -62.87 -28.57
N PRO A 418 -24.34 -62.38 -29.77
CA PRO A 418 -24.22 -60.99 -30.28
C PRO A 418 -25.60 -60.27 -30.51
N PRO A 419 -25.78 -59.36 -31.52
CA PRO A 419 -25.84 -57.86 -31.55
C PRO A 419 -27.30 -57.28 -31.68
N PRO A 420 -27.57 -55.97 -31.99
CA PRO A 420 -27.71 -55.45 -33.40
C PRO A 420 -27.37 -53.92 -33.61
N LEU A 421 -26.76 -53.45 -34.72
CA LEU A 421 -27.23 -52.99 -36.07
C LEU A 421 -27.97 -51.60 -36.24
N THR A 422 -27.19 -50.57 -36.65
CA THR A 422 -27.37 -49.58 -37.79
C THR A 422 -28.57 -48.57 -37.84
N PRO A 423 -28.71 -47.58 -38.78
CA PRO A 423 -27.89 -47.17 -39.97
C PRO A 423 -27.78 -45.64 -40.34
N SER A 424 -27.00 -45.36 -41.42
CA SER A 424 -27.11 -44.27 -42.44
C SER A 424 -26.61 -42.85 -42.11
N GLY A 425 -25.95 -42.07 -43.00
CA GLY A 425 -25.58 -42.25 -44.41
C GLY A 425 -24.95 -40.96 -45.03
N LEU A 426 -24.51 -41.09 -46.28
CA LEU A 426 -24.24 -40.06 -47.33
C LEU A 426 -22.83 -39.45 -47.50
N TYR A 427 -22.16 -39.91 -48.57
CA TYR A 427 -21.18 -39.19 -49.41
C TYR A 427 -21.92 -38.34 -50.48
N PRO A 428 -21.30 -37.35 -51.18
CA PRO A 428 -20.34 -37.54 -52.30
C PRO A 428 -19.11 -36.57 -52.21
N ARG A 429 -17.88 -36.89 -52.62
CA ARG A 429 -17.27 -37.31 -53.91
C ARG A 429 -16.79 -36.12 -54.81
N LEU A 430 -15.44 -36.03 -54.91
CA LEU A 430 -14.55 -35.60 -56.02
C LEU A 430 -14.48 -34.13 -56.50
N GLN A 431 -13.25 -33.59 -56.57
CA GLN A 431 -12.49 -33.47 -57.84
C GLN A 431 -11.02 -33.03 -57.64
N THR A 432 -10.12 -33.79 -58.26
CA THR A 432 -8.76 -33.41 -58.68
C THR A 432 -8.75 -33.11 -60.19
N PRO A 433 -7.71 -32.45 -60.71
CA PRO A 433 -6.75 -33.15 -61.60
C PRO A 433 -5.27 -32.77 -61.29
N SER A 434 -4.32 -33.70 -61.16
CA SER A 434 -3.49 -34.38 -62.21
C SER A 434 -2.73 -33.37 -63.11
N ALA A 435 -1.41 -33.39 -63.34
CA ALA A 435 -0.37 -34.43 -63.44
C ALA A 435 1.00 -33.82 -63.01
N ALA A 436 2.13 -34.50 -62.77
CA ALA A 436 2.75 -35.59 -63.50
C ALA A 436 3.79 -36.33 -62.63
N ALA A 437 4.06 -37.58 -63.02
CA ALA A 437 4.97 -38.50 -62.37
C ALA A 437 6.45 -38.27 -62.74
N VAL A 438 7.34 -38.35 -61.74
CA VAL A 438 8.74 -38.76 -61.89
C VAL A 438 9.07 -39.76 -60.79
N GLN A 439 9.76 -40.83 -61.18
CA GLN A 439 10.10 -42.04 -60.45
C GLN A 439 11.12 -41.85 -59.29
N PRO A 440 11.31 -42.89 -58.45
CA PRO A 440 11.65 -42.75 -57.04
C PRO A 440 13.15 -42.87 -56.79
N ASN A 441 13.73 -41.94 -56.03
CA ASN A 441 14.88 -42.26 -55.18
C ASN A 441 15.07 -41.17 -54.13
N GLN A 442 15.63 -41.58 -52.98
CA GLN A 442 16.16 -40.74 -51.90
C GLN A 442 15.24 -40.50 -50.69
N GLN A 443 15.44 -41.41 -49.72
CA GLN A 443 15.63 -41.14 -48.30
C GLN A 443 14.49 -40.45 -47.54
N LEU A 444 13.68 -41.30 -46.89
CA LEU A 444 12.93 -40.95 -45.68
C LEU A 444 13.82 -40.10 -44.75
N PRO A 445 13.34 -38.94 -44.26
CA PRO A 445 14.12 -38.16 -43.31
C PRO A 445 14.33 -39.02 -42.08
N ARG A 446 15.60 -39.33 -41.80
CA ARG A 446 16.07 -39.91 -40.55
C ARG A 446 15.29 -39.29 -39.41
N LYS A 447 14.51 -40.14 -38.73
CA LYS A 447 13.98 -39.93 -37.38
C LYS A 447 15.12 -39.28 -36.59
N ARG A 448 15.06 -37.95 -36.38
CA ARG A 448 16.08 -37.25 -35.60
C ARG A 448 16.06 -37.92 -34.25
N ARG A 449 17.16 -38.61 -33.94
CA ARG A 449 17.48 -39.12 -32.62
C ARG A 449 17.10 -38.02 -31.64
N ARG A 450 16.12 -38.32 -30.78
CA ARG A 450 15.73 -37.49 -29.64
C ARG A 450 17.05 -37.12 -28.97
N VAL A 451 17.42 -35.84 -29.00
CA VAL A 451 18.52 -35.36 -28.16
C VAL A 451 17.98 -35.55 -26.75
N ASP A 452 18.57 -36.52 -26.05
CA ASP A 452 18.27 -36.80 -24.66
C ASP A 452 18.32 -35.49 -23.86
N GLY A 453 17.25 -35.24 -23.12
CA GLY A 453 17.07 -34.09 -22.24
C GLY A 453 17.95 -34.19 -21.01
N SER A 454 19.27 -34.13 -21.20
CA SER A 454 20.26 -34.25 -20.11
C SER A 454 20.82 -32.93 -19.59
N GLU A 455 20.47 -31.79 -20.18
CA GLU A 455 20.87 -30.50 -19.62
C GLU A 455 19.65 -29.58 -19.55
N ARG A 456 18.76 -29.86 -18.59
CA ARG A 456 17.97 -28.78 -18.01
C ARG A 456 18.98 -27.72 -17.57
N SER A 457 18.82 -26.50 -18.05
CA SER A 457 19.77 -25.41 -17.80
C SER A 457 20.06 -25.32 -16.30
N ARG A 458 21.34 -25.18 -15.95
CA ARG A 458 21.79 -24.92 -14.57
C ARG A 458 21.27 -23.58 -14.02
N GLN A 459 20.74 -22.75 -14.91
CA GLN A 459 20.15 -21.46 -14.62
C GLN A 459 18.66 -21.45 -14.96
N TRP A 460 17.84 -20.99 -14.02
CA TRP A 460 16.40 -20.87 -14.17
C TRP A 460 15.96 -19.42 -14.08
N VAL A 461 15.04 -19.01 -14.95
CA VAL A 461 14.38 -17.71 -14.81
C VAL A 461 13.10 -17.93 -14.02
N VAL A 462 12.98 -17.26 -12.88
CA VAL A 462 11.82 -17.34 -11.99
C VAL A 462 10.81 -16.28 -12.42
N ASP A 463 9.68 -16.74 -12.94
CA ASP A 463 8.57 -15.88 -13.35
C ASP A 463 7.86 -15.27 -12.13
N ARG A 464 7.65 -16.10 -11.10
CA ARG A 464 7.09 -15.72 -9.79
C ARG A 464 7.72 -16.57 -8.69
N GLY A 465 8.27 -15.93 -7.67
CA GLY A 465 8.89 -16.61 -6.53
C GLY A 465 8.48 -16.01 -5.20
N GLN A 466 8.19 -16.86 -4.23
CA GLN A 466 7.94 -16.50 -2.83
C GLN A 466 9.16 -16.88 -1.98
N TRP A 467 9.64 -15.92 -1.18
CA TRP A 467 10.89 -16.05 -0.45
C TRP A 467 10.73 -15.61 1.00
N ARG A 468 11.07 -16.47 1.96
CA ARG A 468 11.34 -16.07 3.34
C ARG A 468 12.71 -15.43 3.42
N LEU A 469 12.86 -14.46 4.30
CA LEU A 469 14.12 -13.73 4.47
C LEU A 469 14.77 -14.10 5.79
N ARG A 470 16.00 -14.59 5.70
CA ARG A 470 16.83 -14.94 6.86
C ARG A 470 18.13 -14.16 6.83
N VAL A 471 18.59 -13.70 7.98
CA VAL A 471 19.93 -13.14 8.14
C VAL A 471 20.82 -14.19 8.78
N HIS A 472 22.01 -14.40 8.23
CA HIS A 472 23.00 -15.32 8.78
C HIS A 472 24.40 -14.69 8.82
N PRO A 473 25.23 -15.07 9.80
CA PRO A 473 26.66 -14.79 9.74
C PRO A 473 27.30 -15.53 8.56
N SER A 474 28.13 -14.81 7.81
CA SER A 474 28.88 -15.32 6.66
C SER A 474 30.05 -16.18 7.14
N ALA A 475 30.16 -17.39 6.60
CA ALA A 475 31.22 -18.35 6.93
C ALA A 475 32.62 -17.95 6.42
N ASN A 476 32.71 -16.97 5.50
CA ASN A 476 33.96 -16.54 4.86
C ASN A 476 34.69 -15.41 5.60
N ALA A 477 34.46 -15.26 6.91
CA ALA A 477 35.15 -14.28 7.75
C ALA A 477 36.62 -14.68 7.98
N SER A 478 37.46 -14.56 6.95
CA SER A 478 38.91 -14.52 7.15
C SER A 478 39.23 -13.25 7.94
N THR A 479 39.73 -13.43 9.17
CA THR A 479 40.15 -12.39 10.13
C THR A 479 39.05 -11.51 10.73
N GLY A 480 38.58 -11.88 11.93
CA GLY A 480 38.11 -10.98 13.00
C GLY A 480 36.82 -10.17 12.79
N THR A 481 36.16 -10.24 11.62
CA THR A 481 34.96 -9.44 11.31
C THR A 481 33.74 -10.32 11.03
N SER A 482 32.71 -10.23 11.87
CA SER A 482 31.44 -10.94 11.67
C SER A 482 30.62 -10.26 10.58
N GLN A 483 30.72 -10.76 9.34
CA GLN A 483 29.94 -10.25 8.22
C GLN A 483 28.56 -10.91 8.21
N MET A 484 27.47 -10.14 8.19
CA MET A 484 26.09 -10.65 8.04
C MET A 484 25.67 -10.67 6.57
N GLU A 485 24.94 -11.70 6.16
CA GLU A 485 24.38 -11.86 4.81
C GLU A 485 22.87 -12.18 4.90
N VAL A 486 22.08 -11.59 4.01
CA VAL A 486 20.65 -11.93 3.86
C VAL A 486 20.51 -13.08 2.86
N VAL A 487 19.84 -14.15 3.28
CA VAL A 487 19.58 -15.36 2.52
C VAL A 487 18.08 -15.44 2.20
N PHE A 488 17.78 -15.66 0.93
CA PHE A 488 16.42 -15.82 0.44
C PHE A 488 16.08 -17.31 0.43
N VAL A 489 15.22 -17.73 1.36
CA VAL A 489 14.77 -19.13 1.47
C VAL A 489 13.52 -19.30 0.64
N ALA A 490 13.58 -20.15 -0.38
CA ALA A 490 12.47 -20.36 -1.30
C ALA A 490 11.29 -21.03 -0.57
N VAL A 491 10.08 -20.55 -0.86
CA VAL A 491 8.81 -21.14 -0.39
C VAL A 491 8.09 -21.78 -1.57
N LYS A 492 7.94 -21.02 -2.64
CA LYS A 492 7.29 -21.43 -3.88
C LYS A 492 7.98 -20.77 -5.07
N LEU A 493 8.34 -21.55 -6.08
CA LEU A 493 9.01 -21.07 -7.29
C LEU A 493 8.28 -21.53 -8.55
N GLU A 494 7.83 -20.59 -9.36
CA GLU A 494 7.42 -20.83 -10.73
C GLU A 494 8.51 -20.34 -11.68
N ALA A 495 9.11 -21.27 -12.42
CA ALA A 495 10.28 -21.00 -13.25
C ALA A 495 10.24 -21.67 -14.62
N HIS A 496 11.11 -21.21 -15.51
CA HIS A 496 11.38 -21.85 -16.79
C HIS A 496 12.89 -22.01 -17.04
N SER A 497 13.25 -23.12 -17.67
CA SER A 497 14.65 -23.49 -17.96
C SER A 497 15.16 -22.93 -19.29
N SER A 498 14.27 -22.56 -20.20
CA SER A 498 14.69 -22.09 -21.53
C SER A 498 13.74 -21.07 -22.13
N GLN A 499 14.25 -20.27 -23.06
CA GLN A 499 13.44 -19.34 -23.85
C GLN A 499 12.33 -20.07 -24.63
N ARG A 500 12.58 -21.32 -25.06
CA ARG A 500 11.56 -22.16 -25.69
C ARG A 500 10.41 -22.46 -24.73
N ALA A 501 10.72 -22.88 -23.50
CA ALA A 501 9.72 -23.15 -22.48
C ALA A 501 8.92 -21.89 -22.12
N ARG A 502 9.60 -20.73 -22.01
CA ARG A 502 8.93 -19.43 -21.83
C ARG A 502 7.96 -19.12 -22.97
N ASN A 503 8.39 -19.28 -24.21
CA ASN A 503 7.57 -18.98 -25.39
C ASN A 503 6.38 -19.93 -25.51
N ALA A 504 6.53 -21.20 -25.11
CA ALA A 504 5.46 -22.21 -25.14
C ALA A 504 4.29 -21.87 -24.22
N ARG A 505 4.52 -21.10 -23.15
CA ARG A 505 3.49 -20.67 -22.20
C ARG A 505 2.75 -19.39 -22.60
N ARG A 506 3.22 -18.67 -23.62
CA ARG A 506 2.56 -17.43 -24.05
C ARG A 506 1.27 -17.76 -24.78
N SER A 507 0.16 -17.21 -24.30
CA SER A 507 -1.07 -17.14 -25.08
C SER A 507 -0.94 -16.05 -26.16
N PHE A 508 -1.63 -16.24 -27.29
CA PHE A 508 -1.85 -15.14 -28.22
C PHE A 508 -2.80 -14.14 -27.57
N VAL A 509 -2.49 -12.85 -27.68
CA VAL A 509 -3.40 -11.77 -27.25
C VAL A 509 -4.57 -11.77 -28.23
N SER A 510 -5.77 -12.08 -27.73
CA SER A 510 -7.02 -12.05 -28.49
C SER A 510 -7.59 -10.64 -28.55
#